data_AF-A0AAN8VJ89-F1
#
_entry.id   AF-A0AAN8VJ89-F1
#
_cell.length_a   1.000
_cell.length_b   1.000
_cell.length_c   1.000
_cell.angle_alpha   90.00
_cell.angle_beta   90.00
_cell.angle_gamma   90.00
#
_symmetry.space_group_name_H-M   'P 1'
#
loop_
_entity.id
_entity.type
_entity.pdbx_description
1 polymer ?
#
loop_
_entity_poly.entity_id
_entity_poly.type
_entity_poly.pdbx_seq_one_letter_code
_entity_poly.pdbx_strand_id
1 'polypeptide(L)'
;PKRYESIISFGDSLADTGNFLLSGAHAFSAIAKLPYGETSFHHPTAEEFGLPYLPPYLAVAKGKNFGRGVNFAVAGATALNATFFYERQIGRMLWTNDSLAVQLGWFKQLKSSICHTKQDCAIFFRNSLFLVGEIGGNDYNYLFFAGATIKQLKALVPLVVQAIVGAISMLIEEGAVELMVPGNLPIGCSAVYLTLFQSPSRNAYNSNGCLKPYNSFAKYHNAQLKLALENLRQKYPHTRIIYADYYGAAARLFRKPRHFGFTNGALKACCGGGGPYNFNYTARCGHVGSTACADPSTYANWDGIHLTEAAYRRIVRGLITGGFTSPSLK
;
A
#
# COMPACT_ATOMS: atom_id res chain seq x y z
N PRO A 1 25.74 2.55 8.62
CA PRO A 1 25.04 3.48 9.54
C PRO A 1 23.53 3.51 9.23
N LYS A 2 22.65 3.30 10.22
CA LYS A 2 21.19 3.44 10.03
C LYS A 2 20.88 4.92 9.81
N ARG A 3 20.24 5.26 8.68
CA ARG A 3 19.92 6.65 8.28
C ARG A 3 18.73 7.26 9.04
N TYR A 4 17.88 6.42 9.62
CA TYR A 4 16.65 6.83 10.31
C TYR A 4 16.54 6.14 11.67
N GLU A 5 16.08 6.87 12.69
CA GLU A 5 15.86 6.38 14.04
C GLU A 5 14.41 5.95 14.28
N SER A 6 13.47 6.52 13.51
CA SER A 6 12.06 6.19 13.56
C SER A 6 11.37 6.21 12.19
N ILE A 7 10.21 5.56 12.11
CA ILE A 7 9.35 5.59 10.92
C ILE A 7 7.93 5.99 11.33
N ILE A 8 7.36 6.96 10.62
CA ILE A 8 5.96 7.35 10.72
C ILE A 8 5.29 6.93 9.42
N SER A 9 4.38 5.95 9.50
CA SER A 9 3.79 5.32 8.31
C SER A 9 2.31 5.68 8.16
N PHE A 10 1.90 5.96 6.93
CA PHE A 10 0.52 6.21 6.48
C PHE A 10 0.27 5.34 5.24
N GLY A 11 -0.98 4.99 4.97
CA GLY A 11 -1.29 4.20 3.78
C GLY A 11 -2.52 3.33 3.92
N ASP A 12 -2.56 2.27 3.13
CA ASP A 12 -3.67 1.33 3.10
C ASP A 12 -3.28 -0.06 3.64
N SER A 13 -3.93 -1.12 3.15
CA SER A 13 -3.68 -2.51 3.56
C SER A 13 -2.26 -3.00 3.25
N LEU A 14 -1.53 -2.35 2.34
CA LEU A 14 -0.14 -2.71 2.06
C LEU A 14 0.81 -2.31 3.19
N ALA A 15 0.38 -1.39 4.05
CA ALA A 15 1.16 -0.89 5.17
C ALA A 15 0.49 -1.17 6.53
N ASP A 16 -0.81 -1.44 6.61
CA ASP A 16 -1.54 -1.61 7.89
C ASP A 16 -0.95 -2.72 8.77
N THR A 17 -0.68 -2.39 10.05
CA THR A 17 -0.18 -3.31 11.08
C THR A 17 -1.20 -3.62 12.18
N GLY A 18 -2.49 -3.37 11.92
CA GLY A 18 -3.62 -3.76 12.77
C GLY A 18 -4.59 -2.64 13.14
N ASN A 19 -4.52 -1.45 12.52
CA ASN A 19 -5.52 -0.40 12.76
C ASN A 19 -6.90 -0.87 12.29
N PHE A 20 -7.02 -1.48 11.11
CA PHE A 20 -8.30 -1.95 10.63
C PHE A 20 -8.90 -3.05 11.54
N LEU A 21 -8.06 -3.88 12.18
CA LEU A 21 -8.54 -4.84 13.18
C LEU A 21 -9.15 -4.16 14.42
N LEU A 22 -8.71 -2.95 14.73
CA LEU A 22 -9.16 -2.17 15.88
C LEU A 22 -10.32 -1.22 15.56
N SER A 23 -10.49 -0.79 14.30
CA SER A 23 -11.57 0.12 13.87
C SER A 23 -12.70 -0.54 13.07
N GLY A 24 -12.40 -1.53 12.21
CA GLY A 24 -13.32 -2.00 11.15
C GLY A 24 -13.60 -3.51 11.11
N ALA A 25 -12.83 -4.34 11.82
CA ALA A 25 -12.94 -5.80 11.70
C ALA A 25 -14.31 -6.40 12.09
N HIS A 26 -15.12 -5.70 12.88
CA HIS A 26 -16.47 -6.19 13.21
C HIS A 26 -17.37 -6.32 11.96
N ALA A 27 -17.22 -5.43 10.97
CA ALA A 27 -17.95 -5.50 9.71
C ALA A 27 -17.35 -6.51 8.71
N PHE A 28 -16.07 -6.87 8.87
CA PHE A 28 -15.31 -7.73 7.95
C PHE A 28 -14.51 -8.81 8.69
N SER A 29 -15.19 -9.59 9.54
CA SER A 29 -14.54 -10.52 10.48
C SER A 29 -13.63 -11.59 9.86
N ALA A 30 -13.75 -11.87 8.54
CA ALA A 30 -12.91 -12.82 7.83
C ALA A 30 -11.42 -12.46 7.90
N ILE A 31 -11.09 -11.17 7.94
CA ILE A 31 -9.69 -10.71 8.01
C ILE A 31 -9.05 -10.85 9.40
N ALA A 32 -9.87 -11.06 10.44
CA ALA A 32 -9.40 -11.33 11.80
C ALA A 32 -9.18 -12.84 12.05
N LYS A 33 -9.36 -13.67 11.01
CA LYS A 33 -9.27 -15.13 11.06
C LYS A 33 -8.15 -15.61 10.17
N LEU A 34 -7.69 -16.83 10.45
CA LEU A 34 -6.75 -17.53 9.57
C LEU A 34 -7.33 -17.60 8.14
N PRO A 35 -6.49 -17.44 7.12
CA PRO A 35 -5.02 -17.47 7.17
C PRO A 35 -4.36 -16.08 7.26
N TYR A 36 -5.10 -15.01 7.56
CA TYR A 36 -4.50 -13.69 7.75
C TYR A 36 -3.62 -13.68 9.01
N GLY A 37 -2.42 -13.11 8.88
CA GLY A 37 -1.38 -13.15 9.91
C GLY A 37 -0.42 -14.34 9.80
N GLU A 38 -0.79 -15.44 9.11
CA GLU A 38 0.03 -16.68 9.01
C GLU A 38 1.42 -16.46 8.41
N THR A 39 1.53 -15.52 7.47
CA THR A 39 2.80 -15.19 6.81
C THR A 39 3.64 -14.17 7.58
N SER A 40 3.17 -13.66 8.72
CA SER A 40 3.86 -12.63 9.51
C SER A 40 4.49 -13.16 10.80
N PHE A 41 4.40 -14.48 11.08
CA PHE A 41 4.53 -14.99 12.45
C PHE A 41 5.94 -15.01 13.06
N HIS A 42 7.02 -14.78 12.31
CA HIS A 42 8.35 -14.87 12.91
C HIS A 42 9.27 -13.66 12.72
N HIS A 43 9.22 -12.93 11.60
CA HIS A 43 9.93 -11.65 11.44
C HIS A 43 9.19 -10.74 10.45
N PRO A 44 8.51 -9.67 10.90
CA PRO A 44 7.98 -8.63 10.02
C PRO A 44 9.03 -8.19 9.01
N THR A 45 8.64 -7.94 7.75
CA THR A 45 9.58 -7.54 6.68
C THR A 45 10.48 -6.36 7.06
N ALA A 46 10.02 -5.46 7.94
CA ALA A 46 10.83 -4.37 8.50
C ALA A 46 12.03 -4.88 9.34
N GLU A 47 11.84 -5.88 10.19
CA GLU A 47 12.85 -6.38 11.14
C GLU A 47 14.07 -7.00 10.44
N GLU A 48 13.86 -7.66 9.31
CA GLU A 48 14.96 -8.22 8.49
C GLU A 48 15.90 -7.14 7.92
N PHE A 49 15.38 -5.92 7.69
CA PHE A 49 16.21 -4.77 7.30
C PHE A 49 16.69 -3.95 8.50
N GLY A 50 16.56 -4.50 9.72
CA GLY A 50 16.93 -3.85 10.97
C GLY A 50 16.01 -2.69 11.35
N LEU A 51 14.80 -2.63 10.81
CA LEU A 51 13.78 -1.62 11.16
C LEU A 51 12.79 -2.23 12.18
N PRO A 52 12.37 -1.46 13.20
CA PRO A 52 11.46 -1.97 14.21
C PRO A 52 10.05 -2.21 13.63
N TYR A 53 9.33 -3.18 14.19
CA TYR A 53 7.88 -3.30 13.97
C TYR A 53 7.18 -1.99 14.37
N LEU A 54 6.29 -1.50 13.51
CA LEU A 54 5.53 -0.26 13.76
C LEU A 54 4.15 -0.61 14.35
N PRO A 55 3.88 -0.28 15.62
CA PRO A 55 2.58 -0.54 16.22
C PRO A 55 1.48 0.30 15.53
N PRO A 56 0.26 -0.25 15.41
CA PRO A 56 -0.88 0.50 14.87
C PRO A 56 -1.27 1.64 15.83
N TYR A 57 -1.53 2.82 15.27
CA TYR A 57 -1.93 4.02 16.00
C TYR A 57 -3.05 3.78 17.01
N LEU A 58 -4.09 3.03 16.64
CA LEU A 58 -5.23 2.80 17.53
C LEU A 58 -4.86 1.98 18.78
N ALA A 59 -3.79 1.18 18.73
CA ALA A 59 -3.24 0.55 19.92
C ALA A 59 -2.40 1.54 20.74
N VAL A 60 -1.64 2.41 20.07
CA VAL A 60 -0.84 3.47 20.71
C VAL A 60 -1.74 4.46 21.46
N ALA A 61 -2.86 4.85 20.86
CA ALA A 61 -3.88 5.69 21.48
C ALA A 61 -4.50 5.07 22.75
N LYS A 62 -4.41 3.74 22.90
CA LYS A 62 -4.83 2.98 24.10
C LYS A 62 -3.68 2.72 25.08
N GLY A 63 -2.53 3.41 24.93
CA GLY A 63 -1.40 3.33 25.85
C GLY A 63 -0.29 2.36 25.44
N LYS A 64 -0.34 1.75 24.25
CA LYS A 64 0.78 0.94 23.75
C LYS A 64 1.99 1.82 23.45
N ASN A 65 3.17 1.44 23.93
CA ASN A 65 4.40 2.17 23.63
C ASN A 65 4.72 2.10 22.12
N PHE A 66 5.00 3.26 21.53
CA PHE A 66 5.33 3.39 20.10
C PHE A 66 6.83 3.46 19.82
N GLY A 67 7.68 3.52 20.86
CA GLY A 67 9.13 3.36 20.76
C GLY A 67 9.78 4.14 19.61
N ARG A 68 10.03 3.44 18.49
CA ARG A 68 10.73 3.95 17.29
C ARG A 68 9.80 4.19 16.10
N GLY A 69 8.51 4.42 16.31
CA GLY A 69 7.61 4.79 15.23
C GLY A 69 6.18 4.33 15.42
N VAL A 70 5.31 4.78 14.53
CA VAL A 70 3.88 4.50 14.59
C VAL A 70 3.33 4.32 13.18
N ASN A 71 2.33 3.46 13.06
CA ASN A 71 1.66 3.22 11.80
C ASN A 71 0.21 3.69 11.86
N PHE A 72 -0.15 4.62 11.00
CA PHE A 72 -1.49 5.16 10.82
C PHE A 72 -2.23 4.51 9.65
N ALA A 73 -1.58 3.67 8.85
CA ALA A 73 -2.21 3.01 7.70
C ALA A 73 -3.41 2.14 8.12
N VAL A 74 -4.43 2.08 7.27
CA VAL A 74 -5.66 1.31 7.52
C VAL A 74 -6.06 0.55 6.26
N ALA A 75 -6.33 -0.74 6.40
CA ALA A 75 -6.77 -1.57 5.28
C ALA A 75 -8.01 -1.00 4.56
N GLY A 76 -7.95 -0.93 3.23
CA GLY A 76 -9.03 -0.36 2.39
C GLY A 76 -9.10 1.17 2.39
N ALA A 77 -8.19 1.87 3.07
CA ALA A 77 -8.16 3.33 3.06
C ALA A 77 -7.95 3.90 1.65
N THR A 78 -8.61 5.03 1.41
CA THR A 78 -8.53 5.83 0.19
C THR A 78 -7.75 7.12 0.45
N ALA A 79 -7.13 7.68 -0.59
CA ALA A 79 -6.55 9.02 -0.51
C ALA A 79 -7.65 10.09 -0.37
N LEU A 80 -8.75 9.93 -1.12
CA LEU A 80 -9.94 10.79 -1.02
C LEU A 80 -10.77 10.43 0.22
N ASN A 81 -11.51 11.41 0.74
CA ASN A 81 -12.41 11.20 1.87
C ASN A 81 -13.58 10.26 1.51
N ALA A 82 -14.06 9.49 2.49
CA ALA A 82 -15.20 8.59 2.32
C ALA A 82 -16.45 9.29 1.74
N THR A 83 -16.70 10.56 2.10
CA THR A 83 -17.81 11.38 1.58
C THR A 83 -17.85 11.40 0.05
N PHE A 84 -16.68 11.45 -0.62
CA PHE A 84 -16.58 11.42 -2.08
C PHE A 84 -17.27 10.19 -2.71
N PHE A 85 -17.14 9.04 -2.04
CA PHE A 85 -17.69 7.75 -2.47
C PHE A 85 -19.17 7.62 -2.09
N TYR A 86 -19.58 8.14 -0.93
CA TYR A 86 -20.99 8.17 -0.54
C TYR A 86 -21.83 9.05 -1.47
N GLU A 87 -21.34 10.22 -1.87
CA GLU A 87 -21.98 11.10 -2.86
C GLU A 87 -22.16 10.44 -4.23
N ARG A 88 -21.31 9.45 -4.54
CA ARG A 88 -21.36 8.66 -5.78
C ARG A 88 -22.10 7.32 -5.62
N GLN A 89 -22.79 7.13 -4.50
CA GLN A 89 -23.58 5.93 -4.19
C GLN A 89 -22.76 4.63 -4.13
N ILE A 90 -21.43 4.72 -4.02
CA ILE A 90 -20.52 3.58 -3.90
C ILE A 90 -19.93 3.45 -2.50
N GLY A 91 -20.27 4.35 -1.58
CA GLY A 91 -19.77 4.35 -0.19
C GLY A 91 -20.04 3.05 0.58
N ARG A 92 -21.10 2.30 0.22
CA ARG A 92 -21.38 0.97 0.82
C ARG A 92 -20.34 -0.09 0.46
N MET A 93 -19.52 0.13 -0.57
CA MET A 93 -18.43 -0.77 -0.94
C MET A 93 -17.14 -0.48 -0.17
N LEU A 94 -17.03 0.68 0.49
CA LEU A 94 -15.85 1.02 1.28
C LEU A 94 -15.71 0.06 2.45
N TRP A 95 -14.48 -0.33 2.72
CA TRP A 95 -14.17 -1.19 3.87
C TRP A 95 -13.96 -0.38 5.14
N THR A 96 -13.51 0.86 5.00
CA THR A 96 -13.29 1.80 6.09
C THR A 96 -13.58 3.23 5.62
N ASN A 97 -13.89 4.10 6.59
CA ASN A 97 -13.93 5.54 6.39
C ASN A 97 -12.61 6.23 6.77
N ASP A 98 -11.62 5.47 7.24
CA ASP A 98 -10.31 5.93 7.73
C ASP A 98 -9.35 6.32 6.56
N SER A 99 -9.83 7.22 5.70
CA SER A 99 -9.07 7.79 4.58
C SER A 99 -7.77 8.45 5.02
N LEU A 100 -6.89 8.78 4.07
CA LEU A 100 -5.61 9.45 4.34
C LEU A 100 -5.79 10.70 5.22
N ALA A 101 -6.83 11.51 4.99
CA ALA A 101 -7.10 12.70 5.82
C ALA A 101 -7.41 12.35 7.29
N VAL A 102 -8.09 11.23 7.55
CA VAL A 102 -8.35 10.75 8.91
C VAL A 102 -7.03 10.33 9.58
N GLN A 103 -6.19 9.60 8.85
CA GLN A 103 -4.86 9.20 9.32
C GLN A 103 -3.97 10.41 9.66
N LEU A 104 -4.04 11.48 8.87
CA LEU A 104 -3.38 12.75 9.18
C LEU A 104 -3.93 13.42 10.45
N GLY A 105 -5.25 13.35 10.65
CA GLY A 105 -5.89 13.82 11.89
C GLY A 105 -5.37 13.08 13.13
N TRP A 106 -5.22 11.75 13.03
CA TRP A 106 -4.60 10.93 14.06
C TRP A 106 -3.15 11.32 14.32
N PHE A 107 -2.37 11.58 13.28
CA PHE A 107 -0.99 12.06 13.44
C PHE A 107 -0.94 13.39 14.22
N LYS A 108 -1.83 14.35 13.89
CA LYS A 108 -1.90 15.61 14.62
C LYS A 108 -2.24 15.41 16.10
N GLN A 109 -3.14 14.47 16.41
CA GLN A 109 -3.48 14.12 17.79
C GLN A 109 -2.30 13.50 18.53
N LEU A 110 -1.52 12.62 17.87
CA LEU A 110 -0.38 11.96 18.49
C LEU A 110 0.84 12.87 18.64
N LYS A 111 0.99 13.88 17.78
CA LYS A 111 2.19 14.73 17.69
C LYS A 111 2.63 15.29 19.05
N SER A 112 1.70 15.75 19.88
CA SER A 112 1.99 16.28 21.22
C SER A 112 2.59 15.25 22.19
N SER A 113 2.34 13.95 21.94
CA SER A 113 2.93 12.82 22.68
C SER A 113 4.27 12.35 22.07
N ILE A 114 4.58 12.74 20.83
CA ILE A 114 5.86 12.45 20.17
C ILE A 114 6.93 13.46 20.63
N CYS A 115 6.55 14.73 20.70
CA CYS A 115 7.45 15.82 21.02
C CYS A 115 6.69 16.99 21.64
N HIS A 116 7.32 17.71 22.57
CA HIS A 116 6.66 18.76 23.35
C HIS A 116 7.09 20.17 22.93
N THR A 117 8.38 20.38 22.67
CA THR A 117 8.90 21.67 22.21
C THR A 117 9.17 21.67 20.71
N LYS A 118 9.23 22.87 20.11
CA LYS A 118 9.62 23.03 18.69
C LYS A 118 10.98 22.40 18.39
N GLN A 119 11.93 22.49 19.34
CA GLN A 119 13.26 21.93 19.19
C GLN A 119 13.23 20.39 19.24
N ASP A 120 12.49 19.81 20.18
CA ASP A 120 12.35 18.35 20.28
C ASP A 120 11.69 17.77 19.03
N CYS A 121 10.64 18.42 18.54
CA CYS A 121 9.98 18.00 17.30
C CYS A 121 10.91 18.08 16.09
N ALA A 122 11.72 19.14 16.00
CA ALA A 122 12.69 19.29 14.92
C ALA A 122 13.77 18.18 14.96
N ILE A 123 14.27 17.82 16.15
CA ILE A 123 15.24 16.73 16.32
C ILE A 123 14.60 15.39 15.92
N PHE A 124 13.42 15.08 16.46
CA PHE A 124 12.74 13.82 16.18
C PHE A 124 12.41 13.67 14.70
N PHE A 125 11.78 14.67 14.07
CA PHE A 125 11.39 14.58 12.66
C PHE A 125 12.56 14.61 11.70
N ARG A 126 13.69 15.24 12.06
CA ARG A 126 14.92 15.18 11.27
C ARG A 126 15.49 13.76 11.16
N ASN A 127 15.27 12.94 12.19
CA ASN A 127 15.73 11.56 12.24
C ASN A 127 14.65 10.54 11.82
N SER A 128 13.45 11.01 11.45
CA SER A 128 12.30 10.18 11.10
C SER A 128 12.17 10.02 9.59
N LEU A 129 11.78 8.83 9.12
CA LEU A 129 11.26 8.62 7.77
C LEU A 129 9.74 8.65 7.79
N PHE A 130 9.12 9.53 7.01
CA PHE A 130 7.68 9.53 6.79
C PHE A 130 7.35 8.70 5.55
N LEU A 131 6.73 7.53 5.73
CA LEU A 131 6.25 6.70 4.63
C LEU A 131 4.78 7.05 4.36
N VAL A 132 4.50 7.60 3.18
CA VAL A 132 3.15 8.02 2.78
C VAL A 132 2.67 7.12 1.64
N GLY A 133 2.21 5.92 2.01
CA GLY A 133 1.59 4.97 1.10
C GLY A 133 2.22 3.56 1.10
N GLU A 134 1.78 2.68 0.21
CA GLU A 134 0.88 2.97 -0.92
C GLU A 134 -0.51 3.44 -0.46
N ILE A 135 -1.04 4.43 -1.18
CA ILE A 135 -2.35 5.03 -0.94
C ILE A 135 -2.82 5.64 -2.27
N GLY A 136 -4.11 5.50 -2.58
CA GLY A 136 -4.68 5.90 -3.88
C GLY A 136 -5.10 4.71 -4.75
N GLY A 137 -4.55 3.52 -4.53
CA GLY A 137 -4.99 2.28 -5.19
C GLY A 137 -6.47 1.97 -4.97
N ASN A 138 -6.93 2.06 -3.71
CA ASN A 138 -8.32 1.77 -3.36
C ASN A 138 -9.32 2.76 -3.97
N ASP A 139 -8.93 4.03 -4.18
CA ASP A 139 -9.74 5.02 -4.87
C ASP A 139 -10.14 4.55 -6.27
N TYR A 140 -9.29 3.75 -6.92
CA TYR A 140 -9.58 3.16 -8.22
C TYR A 140 -10.20 1.77 -8.11
N ASN A 141 -9.72 0.92 -7.19
CA ASN A 141 -10.19 -0.46 -7.05
C ASN A 141 -11.70 -0.53 -6.79
N TYR A 142 -12.21 0.28 -5.85
CA TYR A 142 -13.65 0.33 -5.54
C TYR A 142 -14.48 0.68 -6.77
N LEU A 143 -14.05 1.69 -7.53
CA LEU A 143 -14.74 2.13 -8.75
C LEU A 143 -14.61 1.12 -9.90
N PHE A 144 -13.45 0.50 -10.09
CA PHE A 144 -13.26 -0.56 -11.08
C PHE A 144 -14.20 -1.74 -10.81
N PHE A 145 -14.30 -2.18 -9.55
CA PHE A 145 -15.18 -3.29 -9.16
C PHE A 145 -16.67 -2.91 -9.19
N ALA A 146 -16.98 -1.60 -9.11
CA ALA A 146 -18.31 -1.07 -9.38
C ALA A 146 -18.62 -0.89 -10.89
N GLY A 147 -17.70 -1.25 -11.78
CA GLY A 147 -17.90 -1.20 -13.24
C GLY A 147 -17.46 0.10 -13.93
N ALA A 148 -16.73 0.98 -13.23
CA ALA A 148 -16.21 2.20 -13.84
C ALA A 148 -15.17 1.88 -14.95
N THR A 149 -15.23 2.64 -16.04
CA THR A 149 -14.30 2.50 -17.16
C THR A 149 -12.95 3.14 -16.86
N ILE A 150 -11.90 2.68 -17.55
CA ILE A 150 -10.56 3.30 -17.48
C ILE A 150 -10.60 4.79 -17.83
N LYS A 151 -11.44 5.20 -18.80
CA LYS A 151 -11.59 6.61 -19.19
C LYS A 151 -12.12 7.46 -18.03
N GLN A 152 -13.18 6.98 -17.37
CA GLN A 152 -13.73 7.65 -16.18
C GLN A 152 -12.68 7.74 -15.08
N LEU A 153 -12.00 6.64 -14.77
CA LEU A 153 -11.00 6.62 -13.70
C LEU A 153 -9.76 7.45 -13.98
N LYS A 154 -9.36 7.62 -15.25
CA LYS A 154 -8.27 8.55 -15.60
C LYS A 154 -8.62 9.99 -15.22
N ALA A 155 -9.88 10.39 -15.29
CA ALA A 155 -10.33 11.71 -14.87
C ALA A 155 -10.29 11.91 -13.34
N LEU A 156 -10.29 10.81 -12.55
CA LEU A 156 -10.11 10.88 -11.10
C LEU A 156 -8.64 10.98 -10.68
N VAL A 157 -7.68 10.61 -11.54
CA VAL A 157 -6.25 10.58 -11.18
C VAL A 157 -5.75 11.92 -10.62
N PRO A 158 -6.07 13.08 -11.22
CA PRO A 158 -5.65 14.37 -10.67
C PRO A 158 -6.14 14.61 -9.24
N LEU A 159 -7.38 14.23 -8.91
CA LEU A 159 -7.96 14.42 -7.58
C LEU A 159 -7.25 13.56 -6.53
N VAL A 160 -7.00 12.29 -6.86
CA VAL A 160 -6.30 11.35 -5.98
C VAL A 160 -4.85 11.82 -5.75
N VAL A 161 -4.13 12.18 -6.82
CA VAL A 161 -2.77 12.71 -6.71
C VAL A 161 -2.73 14.00 -5.89
N GLN A 162 -3.71 14.90 -6.08
CA GLN A 162 -3.85 16.13 -5.29
C GLN A 162 -4.04 15.85 -3.79
N ALA A 163 -4.85 14.86 -3.42
CA ALA A 163 -5.02 14.47 -2.03
C ALA A 163 -3.70 13.97 -1.41
N ILE A 164 -2.94 13.15 -2.15
CA ILE A 164 -1.63 12.64 -1.70
C ILE A 164 -0.62 13.77 -1.52
N VAL A 165 -0.49 14.69 -2.49
CA VAL A 165 0.46 15.81 -2.38
C VAL A 165 0.02 16.84 -1.34
N GLY A 166 -1.29 16.99 -1.10
CA GLY A 166 -1.82 17.78 0.01
C GLY A 166 -1.42 17.20 1.37
N ALA A 167 -1.53 15.88 1.53
CA ALA A 167 -1.07 15.18 2.73
C ALA A 167 0.44 15.37 2.96
N ILE A 168 1.25 15.21 1.91
CA ILE A 168 2.70 15.43 1.96
C ILE A 168 3.03 16.87 2.36
N SER A 169 2.38 17.86 1.74
CA SER A 169 2.59 19.29 2.06
C SER A 169 2.29 19.57 3.52
N MET A 170 1.19 19.03 4.03
CA MET A 170 0.81 19.17 5.44
C MET A 170 1.86 18.54 6.37
N LEU A 171 2.33 17.33 6.08
CA LEU A 171 3.38 16.70 6.88
C LEU A 171 4.67 17.52 6.89
N ILE A 172 5.06 18.11 5.77
CA ILE A 172 6.22 19.01 5.68
C ILE A 172 6.00 20.25 6.54
N GLU A 173 4.82 20.86 6.46
CA GLU A 173 4.43 22.01 7.29
C GLU A 173 4.40 21.68 8.79
N GLU A 174 4.12 20.43 9.14
CA GLU A 174 4.21 19.92 10.52
C GLU A 174 5.66 19.58 10.96
N GLY A 175 6.63 19.61 10.03
CA GLY A 175 8.06 19.47 10.30
C GLY A 175 8.75 18.26 9.68
N ALA A 176 8.08 17.45 8.85
CA ALA A 176 8.69 16.33 8.16
C ALA A 176 9.73 16.80 7.12
N VAL A 177 10.92 16.18 7.13
CA VAL A 177 12.01 16.55 6.20
C VAL A 177 12.46 15.40 5.28
N GLU A 178 12.09 14.16 5.58
CA GLU A 178 12.42 12.97 4.79
C GLU A 178 11.13 12.17 4.58
N LEU A 179 10.62 12.14 3.34
CA LEU A 179 9.38 11.47 2.99
C LEU A 179 9.61 10.45 1.87
N MET A 180 9.00 9.28 1.97
CA MET A 180 8.93 8.27 0.92
C MET A 180 7.50 8.06 0.48
N VAL A 181 7.27 8.12 -0.82
CA VAL A 181 5.94 8.06 -1.43
C VAL A 181 5.93 6.96 -2.49
N PRO A 182 5.38 5.78 -2.16
CA PRO A 182 5.18 4.70 -3.12
C PRO A 182 4.17 5.05 -4.21
N GLY A 183 4.42 4.59 -5.44
CA GLY A 183 3.38 4.51 -6.47
C GLY A 183 2.60 3.18 -6.42
N ASN A 184 1.57 3.07 -7.24
CA ASN A 184 0.75 1.87 -7.35
C ASN A 184 1.54 0.69 -7.94
N LEU A 185 1.21 -0.51 -7.47
CA LEU A 185 1.68 -1.80 -8.00
C LEU A 185 1.16 -2.07 -9.43
N PRO A 186 1.71 -3.06 -10.15
CA PRO A 186 1.18 -3.49 -11.45
C PRO A 186 -0.14 -4.26 -11.28
N ILE A 187 -1.24 -3.55 -11.02
CA ILE A 187 -2.56 -4.12 -10.69
C ILE A 187 -3.12 -5.06 -11.77
N GLY A 188 -2.70 -4.91 -13.03
CA GLY A 188 -3.10 -5.84 -14.10
C GLY A 188 -2.50 -7.25 -13.94
N CYS A 189 -1.57 -7.44 -13.00
CA CYS A 189 -1.00 -8.74 -12.64
C CYS A 189 -1.63 -9.35 -11.38
N SER A 190 -2.56 -8.66 -10.71
CA SER A 190 -3.25 -9.15 -9.52
C SER A 190 -4.29 -10.21 -9.91
N ALA A 191 -4.39 -11.31 -9.14
CA ALA A 191 -5.27 -12.43 -9.50
C ALA A 191 -6.73 -11.99 -9.62
N VAL A 192 -7.20 -11.06 -8.78
CA VAL A 192 -8.56 -10.52 -8.86
C VAL A 192 -8.82 -9.81 -10.19
N TYR A 193 -7.86 -9.03 -10.70
CA TYR A 193 -8.02 -8.32 -11.97
C TYR A 193 -8.01 -9.30 -13.13
N LEU A 194 -7.13 -10.30 -13.07
CA LEU A 194 -7.04 -11.35 -14.07
C LEU A 194 -8.31 -12.22 -14.14
N THR A 195 -9.00 -12.40 -13.02
CA THR A 195 -10.25 -13.17 -12.96
C THR A 195 -11.47 -12.33 -13.33
N LEU A 196 -11.63 -11.13 -12.76
CA LEU A 196 -12.82 -10.30 -12.97
C LEU A 196 -12.84 -9.58 -14.33
N PHE A 197 -11.67 -9.26 -14.88
CA PHE A 197 -11.54 -8.51 -16.12
C PHE A 197 -10.82 -9.31 -17.22
N GLN A 198 -10.95 -10.63 -17.17
CA GLN A 198 -10.42 -11.51 -18.20
C GLN A 198 -10.95 -11.11 -19.59
N SER A 199 -10.05 -11.07 -20.56
CA SER A 199 -10.37 -10.86 -21.97
C SER A 199 -10.14 -12.14 -22.76
N PRO A 200 -10.99 -12.47 -23.76
CA PRO A 200 -10.70 -13.55 -24.71
C PRO A 200 -9.56 -13.17 -25.68
N SER A 201 -9.27 -11.88 -25.83
CA SER A 201 -8.19 -11.40 -26.71
C SER A 201 -6.83 -11.55 -26.04
N ARG A 202 -5.97 -12.41 -26.62
CA ARG A 202 -4.57 -12.53 -26.18
C ARG A 202 -3.82 -11.19 -26.21
N ASN A 203 -4.21 -10.27 -27.10
CA ASN A 203 -3.61 -8.94 -27.21
C ASN A 203 -3.83 -8.07 -25.97
N ALA A 204 -4.87 -8.35 -25.17
CA ALA A 204 -5.13 -7.66 -23.91
C ALA A 204 -4.06 -7.92 -22.85
N TYR A 205 -3.28 -8.99 -22.97
CA TYR A 205 -2.25 -9.39 -22.02
C TYR A 205 -0.84 -9.07 -22.54
N ASN A 206 0.08 -8.78 -21.64
CA ASN A 206 1.51 -8.69 -21.96
C ASN A 206 2.16 -10.08 -21.96
N SER A 207 3.46 -10.15 -22.30
CA SER A 207 4.22 -11.40 -22.34
C SER A 207 4.32 -12.14 -20.99
N ASN A 208 4.01 -11.46 -19.89
CA ASN A 208 4.01 -12.05 -18.55
C ASN A 208 2.60 -12.47 -18.11
N GLY A 209 1.59 -12.40 -18.98
CA GLY A 209 0.20 -12.78 -18.67
C GLY A 209 -0.59 -11.72 -17.90
N CYS A 210 -0.07 -10.50 -17.73
CA CYS A 210 -0.80 -9.42 -17.05
C CYS A 210 -1.64 -8.59 -18.02
N LEU A 211 -2.80 -8.09 -17.57
CA LEU A 211 -3.66 -7.21 -18.36
C LEU A 211 -2.99 -5.85 -18.63
N LYS A 212 -2.75 -5.54 -19.90
CA LYS A 212 -2.13 -4.29 -20.35
C LYS A 212 -2.95 -3.04 -19.95
N PRO A 213 -4.29 -2.99 -20.11
CA PRO A 213 -5.03 -1.76 -19.84
C PRO A 213 -4.90 -1.28 -18.38
N TYR A 214 -5.00 -2.19 -17.42
CA TYR A 214 -4.89 -1.88 -16.00
C TYR A 214 -3.45 -1.57 -15.57
N ASN A 215 -2.46 -2.26 -16.14
CA ASN A 215 -1.05 -1.90 -15.93
C ASN A 215 -0.69 -0.53 -16.52
N SER A 216 -1.25 -0.17 -17.68
CA SER A 216 -1.10 1.16 -18.27
C SER A 216 -1.80 2.23 -17.43
N PHE A 217 -2.92 1.90 -16.79
CA PHE A 217 -3.59 2.80 -15.85
C PHE A 217 -2.73 3.06 -14.60
N ALA A 218 -2.20 2.02 -13.95
CA ALA A 218 -1.29 2.19 -12.80
C ALA A 218 -0.05 3.00 -13.16
N LYS A 219 0.55 2.75 -14.34
CA LYS A 219 1.66 3.56 -14.86
C LYS A 219 1.28 5.03 -15.06
N TYR A 220 0.06 5.30 -15.54
CA TYR A 220 -0.43 6.67 -15.72
C TYR A 220 -0.56 7.39 -14.37
N HIS A 221 -1.19 6.78 -13.37
CA HIS A 221 -1.21 7.32 -12.00
C HIS A 221 0.21 7.61 -11.50
N ASN A 222 1.11 6.62 -11.60
CA ASN A 222 2.50 6.75 -11.14
C ASN A 222 3.26 7.88 -11.85
N ALA A 223 3.01 8.11 -13.14
CA ALA A 223 3.60 9.22 -13.88
C ALA A 223 3.08 10.58 -13.37
N GLN A 224 1.77 10.70 -13.13
CA GLN A 224 1.19 11.92 -12.58
C GLN A 224 1.69 12.21 -11.15
N LEU A 225 1.79 11.17 -10.32
CA LEU A 225 2.35 11.28 -8.98
C LEU A 225 3.81 11.75 -9.03
N LYS A 226 4.67 11.15 -9.88
CA LYS A 226 6.07 11.58 -10.05
C LYS A 226 6.18 13.06 -10.40
N LEU A 227 5.42 13.53 -11.39
CA LEU A 227 5.39 14.94 -11.79
C LEU A 227 4.96 15.85 -10.63
N ALA A 228 3.93 15.46 -9.88
CA ALA A 228 3.46 16.24 -8.74
C ALA A 228 4.50 16.29 -7.61
N LEU A 229 5.23 15.19 -7.37
CA LEU A 229 6.34 15.16 -6.41
C LEU A 229 7.54 16.00 -6.87
N GLU A 230 7.82 16.10 -8.17
CA GLU A 230 8.83 17.02 -8.72
C GLU A 230 8.48 18.48 -8.41
N ASN A 231 7.21 18.87 -8.61
CA ASN A 231 6.74 20.21 -8.24
C ASN A 231 6.85 20.46 -6.73
N LEU A 232 6.53 19.47 -5.89
CA LEU A 232 6.70 19.60 -4.45
C LEU A 232 8.17 19.76 -4.03
N ARG A 233 9.11 19.07 -4.67
CA ARG A 233 10.54 19.24 -4.41
C ARG A 233 11.03 20.65 -4.72
N GLN A 234 10.48 21.29 -5.75
CA GLN A 234 10.76 22.70 -6.05
C GLN A 234 10.18 23.63 -4.98
N LYS A 235 8.97 23.35 -4.50
CA LYS A 235 8.31 24.13 -3.44
C LYS A 235 8.99 23.98 -2.08
N TYR A 236 9.51 22.80 -1.76
CA TYR A 236 10.13 22.47 -0.47
C TYR A 236 11.59 22.00 -0.66
N PRO A 237 12.53 22.90 -1.02
CA PRO A 237 13.89 22.52 -1.39
C PRO A 237 14.71 21.92 -0.25
N HIS A 238 14.29 22.15 1.00
CA HIS A 238 14.93 21.59 2.20
C HIS A 238 14.34 20.24 2.63
N THR A 239 13.36 19.71 1.88
CA THR A 239 12.73 18.42 2.16
C THR A 239 13.14 17.40 1.11
N ARG A 240 13.62 16.24 1.56
CA ARG A 240 13.89 15.11 0.67
C ARG A 240 12.62 14.28 0.48
N ILE A 241 11.98 14.48 -0.67
CA ILE A 241 10.79 13.74 -1.08
C ILE A 241 11.22 12.63 -2.05
N ILE A 242 11.07 11.37 -1.66
CA ILE A 242 11.52 10.19 -2.40
C ILE A 242 10.31 9.50 -3.03
N TYR A 243 10.32 9.33 -4.34
CA TYR A 243 9.38 8.44 -5.01
C TYR A 243 9.88 7.00 -4.89
N ALA A 244 9.05 6.08 -4.41
CA ALA A 244 9.33 4.64 -4.37
C ALA A 244 8.62 3.91 -5.51
N ASP A 245 9.38 3.35 -6.45
CA ASP A 245 8.88 2.65 -7.64
C ASP A 245 8.46 1.22 -7.33
N TYR A 246 7.37 1.09 -6.56
CA TYR A 246 6.74 -0.20 -6.26
C TYR A 246 6.37 -0.94 -7.54
N TYR A 247 5.88 -0.22 -8.56
CA TYR A 247 5.57 -0.80 -9.87
C TYR A 247 6.79 -1.51 -10.46
N GLY A 248 7.90 -0.79 -10.63
CA GLY A 248 9.12 -1.31 -11.22
C GLY A 248 9.70 -2.46 -10.42
N ALA A 249 9.72 -2.33 -9.09
CA ALA A 249 10.24 -3.37 -8.20
C ALA A 249 9.42 -4.67 -8.30
N ALA A 250 8.09 -4.56 -8.29
CA ALA A 250 7.16 -5.69 -8.37
C ALA A 250 7.10 -6.31 -9.78
N ALA A 251 7.20 -5.50 -10.84
CA ALA A 251 7.14 -5.96 -12.22
C ALA A 251 8.18 -7.06 -12.54
N ARG A 252 9.33 -7.03 -11.88
CA ARG A 252 10.37 -8.06 -12.04
C ARG A 252 9.92 -9.43 -11.55
N LEU A 253 9.10 -9.48 -10.51
CA LEU A 253 8.59 -10.72 -9.92
C LEU A 253 7.69 -11.46 -10.92
N PHE A 254 6.89 -10.72 -11.68
CA PHE A 254 6.05 -11.29 -12.75
C PHE A 254 6.84 -11.67 -14.01
N ARG A 255 7.93 -10.95 -14.31
CA ARG A 255 8.78 -11.23 -15.49
C ARG A 255 9.62 -12.49 -15.32
N LYS A 256 10.14 -12.75 -14.12
CA LYS A 256 11.03 -13.89 -13.83
C LYS A 256 10.68 -14.52 -12.47
N PRO A 257 9.47 -15.07 -12.28
CA PRO A 257 9.00 -15.54 -10.97
C PRO A 257 9.93 -16.56 -10.32
N ARG A 258 10.37 -17.57 -11.09
CA ARG A 258 11.28 -18.62 -10.60
C ARG A 258 12.63 -18.06 -10.12
N HIS A 259 13.17 -17.01 -10.74
CA HIS A 259 14.42 -16.38 -10.31
C HIS A 259 14.31 -15.78 -8.90
N PHE A 260 13.11 -15.35 -8.50
CA PHE A 260 12.86 -14.78 -7.19
C PHE A 260 12.41 -15.80 -6.13
N GLY A 261 12.28 -17.08 -6.51
CA GLY A 261 11.82 -18.16 -5.64
C GLY A 261 10.34 -18.53 -5.83
N PHE A 262 9.60 -17.85 -6.73
CA PHE A 262 8.17 -18.12 -6.94
C PHE A 262 7.95 -19.29 -7.90
N THR A 263 8.24 -20.50 -7.44
CA THR A 263 8.16 -21.75 -8.22
C THR A 263 6.72 -22.11 -8.61
N ASN A 264 5.74 -21.77 -7.77
CA ASN A 264 4.32 -21.95 -8.04
C ASN A 264 3.67 -20.77 -8.79
N GLY A 265 4.47 -19.77 -9.15
CA GLY A 265 4.09 -18.68 -10.05
C GLY A 265 3.76 -17.36 -9.34
N ALA A 266 3.60 -16.30 -10.15
CA ALA A 266 3.36 -14.95 -9.64
C ALA A 266 1.91 -14.45 -9.82
N LEU A 267 1.14 -15.03 -10.74
CA LEU A 267 -0.22 -14.56 -11.07
C LEU A 267 -1.32 -15.29 -10.31
N LYS A 268 -1.08 -16.53 -9.87
CA LYS A 268 -2.05 -17.32 -9.09
C LYS A 268 -1.96 -16.93 -7.62
N ALA A 269 -3.10 -16.74 -6.97
CA ALA A 269 -3.17 -16.49 -5.53
C ALA A 269 -2.85 -17.77 -4.74
N CYS A 270 -2.02 -17.64 -3.69
CA CYS A 270 -1.77 -18.71 -2.73
C CYS A 270 -3.04 -19.04 -1.93
N CYS A 271 -3.81 -18.03 -1.53
CA CYS A 271 -5.03 -18.18 -0.75
C CYS A 271 -6.27 -17.78 -1.56
N GLY A 272 -7.24 -18.69 -1.66
CA GLY A 272 -8.50 -18.42 -2.33
C GLY A 272 -9.40 -19.64 -2.48
N GLY A 273 -10.61 -19.43 -2.99
CA GLY A 273 -11.65 -20.45 -3.14
C GLY A 273 -11.73 -21.09 -4.52
N GLY A 274 -10.59 -21.26 -5.21
CA GLY A 274 -10.53 -21.88 -6.54
C GLY A 274 -10.83 -20.92 -7.70
N GLY A 275 -11.20 -21.48 -8.86
CA GLY A 275 -11.45 -20.73 -10.09
C GLY A 275 -10.18 -20.24 -10.82
N PRO A 276 -10.33 -19.41 -11.88
CA PRO A 276 -9.20 -18.80 -12.56
C PRO A 276 -8.29 -18.06 -11.58
N TYR A 277 -6.99 -18.27 -11.71
CA TYR A 277 -5.95 -17.69 -10.84
C TYR A 277 -6.13 -17.94 -9.34
N ASN A 278 -6.94 -18.94 -8.95
CA ASN A 278 -7.33 -19.23 -7.56
C ASN A 278 -8.02 -18.05 -6.85
N PHE A 279 -8.75 -17.23 -7.60
CA PHE A 279 -9.55 -16.15 -7.02
C PHE A 279 -11.04 -16.40 -7.25
N ASN A 280 -11.81 -16.34 -6.17
CA ASN A 280 -13.26 -16.45 -6.19
C ASN A 280 -13.87 -15.33 -5.33
N TYR A 281 -14.74 -14.51 -5.93
CA TYR A 281 -15.33 -13.35 -5.25
C TYR A 281 -16.24 -13.74 -4.06
N THR A 282 -16.90 -14.90 -4.12
CA THR A 282 -17.79 -15.37 -3.05
C THR A 282 -17.04 -16.18 -1.98
N ALA A 283 -15.85 -16.71 -2.31
CA ALA A 283 -14.98 -17.49 -1.44
C ALA A 283 -13.55 -16.90 -1.45
N ARG A 284 -13.44 -15.63 -1.03
CA ARG A 284 -12.15 -14.92 -0.89
C ARG A 284 -11.33 -15.52 0.23
N CYS A 285 -10.03 -15.23 0.27
CA CYS A 285 -9.17 -15.65 1.37
C CYS A 285 -9.79 -15.29 2.74
N GLY A 286 -9.76 -16.23 3.70
CA GLY A 286 -10.37 -16.08 5.03
C GLY A 286 -11.90 -16.28 5.07
N HIS A 287 -12.57 -16.40 3.93
CA HIS A 287 -13.98 -16.82 3.87
C HIS A 287 -14.12 -18.35 3.82
N VAL A 288 -15.30 -18.83 4.20
CA VAL A 288 -15.71 -20.24 4.01
C VAL A 288 -15.56 -20.62 2.53
N GLY A 289 -14.97 -21.78 2.27
CA GLY A 289 -14.70 -22.28 0.93
C GLY A 289 -13.36 -21.82 0.32
N SER A 290 -12.57 -21.02 1.04
CA SER A 290 -11.19 -20.67 0.65
C SER A 290 -10.17 -21.54 1.39
N THR A 291 -9.01 -21.75 0.76
CA THR A 291 -7.86 -22.43 1.37
C THR A 291 -6.57 -21.68 1.04
N ALA A 292 -5.62 -21.69 1.97
CA ALA A 292 -4.26 -21.22 1.72
C ALA A 292 -3.38 -22.35 1.18
N CYS A 293 -2.39 -21.98 0.36
CA CYS A 293 -1.36 -22.90 -0.10
C CYS A 293 -0.41 -23.28 1.05
N ALA A 294 0.25 -24.44 0.94
CA ALA A 294 1.11 -24.96 2.00
C ALA A 294 2.39 -24.13 2.22
N ASP A 295 2.96 -23.55 1.15
CA ASP A 295 4.16 -22.72 1.22
C ASP A 295 3.95 -21.38 0.48
N PRO A 296 3.57 -20.31 1.19
CA PRO A 296 3.36 -18.99 0.61
C PRO A 296 4.63 -18.37 -0.01
N SER A 297 5.83 -18.82 0.37
CA SER A 297 7.09 -18.27 -0.17
C SER A 297 7.30 -18.62 -1.66
N THR A 298 6.61 -19.65 -2.15
CA THR A 298 6.65 -20.11 -3.54
C THR A 298 5.68 -19.38 -4.47
N TYR A 299 4.86 -18.47 -3.94
CA TYR A 299 3.89 -17.66 -4.68
C TYR A 299 4.22 -16.17 -4.54
N ALA A 300 3.93 -15.35 -5.57
CA ALA A 300 4.02 -13.90 -5.43
C ALA A 300 2.69 -13.25 -4.99
N ASN A 301 1.53 -13.76 -5.46
CA ASN A 301 0.21 -13.28 -5.06
C ASN A 301 -0.28 -14.03 -3.81
N TRP A 302 -0.76 -13.31 -2.80
CA TRP A 302 -1.33 -13.89 -1.59
C TRP A 302 -2.81 -14.22 -1.79
N ASP A 303 -3.69 -13.21 -1.81
CA ASP A 303 -5.15 -13.37 -1.81
C ASP A 303 -5.84 -12.84 -3.07
N GLY A 304 -5.02 -12.41 -4.04
CA GLY A 304 -5.45 -11.88 -5.32
C GLY A 304 -5.48 -10.36 -5.41
N ILE A 305 -5.39 -9.63 -4.31
CA ILE A 305 -5.07 -8.18 -4.27
C ILE A 305 -3.64 -7.99 -3.75
N HIS A 306 -3.33 -8.64 -2.63
CA HIS A 306 -2.08 -8.48 -1.90
C HIS A 306 -1.00 -9.45 -2.40
N LEU A 307 0.25 -9.06 -2.22
CA LEU A 307 1.40 -9.94 -2.48
C LEU A 307 1.78 -10.72 -1.21
N THR A 308 2.54 -11.79 -1.37
CA THR A 308 3.08 -12.55 -0.25
C THR A 308 4.18 -11.77 0.47
N GLU A 309 4.46 -12.11 1.73
CA GLU A 309 5.58 -11.54 2.48
C GLU A 309 6.90 -11.70 1.72
N ALA A 310 7.13 -12.88 1.12
CA ALA A 310 8.29 -13.15 0.28
C ALA A 310 8.39 -12.19 -0.92
N ALA A 311 7.27 -11.83 -1.55
CA ALA A 311 7.23 -10.84 -2.62
C ALA A 311 7.50 -9.42 -2.13
N TYR A 312 6.89 -8.99 -1.01
CA TYR A 312 7.19 -7.68 -0.42
C TYR A 312 8.66 -7.56 -0.01
N ARG A 313 9.27 -8.63 0.53
CA ARG A 313 10.70 -8.67 0.83
C ARG A 313 11.58 -8.40 -0.40
N ARG A 314 11.23 -8.96 -1.56
CA ARG A 314 11.93 -8.68 -2.83
C ARG A 314 11.72 -7.25 -3.31
N ILE A 315 10.53 -6.67 -3.08
CA ILE A 315 10.21 -5.27 -3.41
C ILE A 315 11.05 -4.34 -2.52
N VAL A 316 10.98 -4.49 -1.20
CA VAL A 316 11.72 -3.68 -0.23
C VAL A 316 13.23 -3.75 -0.49
N ARG A 317 13.78 -4.94 -0.74
CA ARG A 317 15.19 -5.07 -1.14
C ARG A 317 15.51 -4.29 -2.42
N GLY A 318 14.60 -4.28 -3.38
CA GLY A 318 14.70 -3.46 -4.59
C GLY A 318 14.72 -1.96 -4.29
N LEU A 319 13.89 -1.48 -3.36
CA LEU A 319 13.87 -0.07 -2.96
C LEU A 319 15.18 0.34 -2.26
N ILE A 320 15.66 -0.48 -1.32
CA ILE A 320 16.85 -0.15 -0.52
C ILE A 320 18.14 -0.27 -1.34
N THR A 321 18.24 -1.29 -2.20
CA THR A 321 19.52 -1.63 -2.87
C THR A 321 19.48 -1.65 -4.39
N GLY A 322 18.30 -1.68 -5.00
CA GLY A 322 18.10 -1.97 -6.41
C GLY A 322 17.74 -0.77 -7.30
N GLY A 323 17.84 0.46 -6.79
CA GLY A 323 17.63 1.68 -7.59
C GLY A 323 16.16 2.00 -7.89
N PHE A 324 15.22 1.43 -7.14
CA PHE A 324 13.77 1.68 -7.31
C PHE A 324 13.28 2.89 -6.51
N THR A 325 14.14 3.88 -6.27
CA THR A 325 13.80 5.11 -5.54
C THR A 325 14.39 6.31 -6.26
N SER A 326 13.63 7.40 -6.37
CA SER A 326 14.08 8.66 -6.97
C SER A 326 13.72 9.86 -6.10
N PRO A 327 14.70 10.64 -5.58
CA PRO A 327 16.13 10.36 -5.60
C PRO A 327 16.49 9.03 -4.90
N SER A 328 17.69 8.50 -5.14
CA SER A 328 18.17 7.28 -4.49
C SER A 328 18.03 7.37 -2.97
N LEU A 329 17.50 6.32 -2.31
CA LEU A 329 17.38 6.24 -0.84
C LEU A 329 18.73 6.22 -0.13
N LYS A 330 19.75 5.61 -0.75
CA LYS A 330 21.14 5.62 -0.26
C LYS A 330 21.66 7.05 -0.21
#